data_AF-A0A6V7LWM9-F1
#
_entry.id   AF-A0A6V7LWM9-F1
#
_cell.length_a   1.000
_cell.length_b   1.000
_cell.length_c   1.000
_cell.angle_alpha   90.00
_cell.angle_beta   90.00
_cell.angle_gamma   90.00
#
_symmetry.space_group_name_H-M   'P 1'
#
loop_
_entity.id
_entity.type
_entity.pdbx_description
1 polymer ?
#
loop_
_entity_poly.entity_id
_entity_poly.type
_entity_poly.pdbx_seq_one_letter_code
_entity_poly.pdbx_strand_id
1 'polypeptide(L)' 'FSRIPVYEGVRNNIVTMLYIKDLAFVDPDDNTPLKTLCQFYQNPCYFVFEDVTLDVMFKQFKE' A
#
# COMPACT_ATOMS: atom_id res chain seq x y z
N PHE A 1 6.31 -10.53 -2.20
CA PHE A 1 5.18 -9.78 -1.61
C PHE A 1 4.62 -8.84 -2.66
N SER A 2 3.39 -9.03 -3.14
CA SER A 2 2.84 -8.18 -4.22
C SER A 2 2.38 -6.79 -3.76
N ARG A 3 2.00 -6.66 -2.48
CA ARG A 3 1.57 -5.42 -1.82
C ARG A 3 2.40 -5.24 -0.55
N ILE A 4 3.02 -4.07 -0.39
CA ILE A 4 3.95 -3.78 0.71
C ILE A 4 3.46 -2.50 1.41
N PRO A 5 3.06 -2.57 2.70
CA PRO A 5 2.65 -1.38 3.43
C PRO A 5 3.85 -0.48 3.71
N VAL A 6 3.68 0.82 3.48
CA VAL A 6 4.70 1.86 3.70
C VAL A 6 4.31 2.66 4.94
N TYR A 7 5.25 2.84 5.86
CA TYR A 7 5.04 3.57 7.11
C TYR A 7 5.88 4.85 7.16
N GLU A 8 5.44 5.83 7.95
CA GLU A 8 6.20 7.06 8.21
C GLU A 8 6.46 7.21 9.72
N GLY A 9 7.73 7.36 10.10
CA GLY A 9 8.15 7.44 11.51
C GLY A 9 8.06 6.09 12.22
N VAL A 10 6.92 5.79 12.83
CA VAL A 10 6.69 4.54 13.58
C VAL A 10 6.06 3.46 12.71
N ARG A 11 6.44 2.19 12.94
CA ARG A 11 5.99 1.05 12.12
C ARG A 11 4.47 0.86 12.07
N ASN A 12 3.75 1.34 13.08
CA ASN A 12 2.29 1.25 13.15
C ASN A 12 1.58 2.34 12.34
N ASN A 13 2.29 3.40 11.94
CA ASN A 13 1.74 4.50 11.15
C ASN A 13 1.85 4.17 9.66
N ILE A 14 0.97 3.28 9.17
CA ILE A 14 0.90 2.93 7.75
C ILE A 14 0.25 4.08 6.98
N VAL A 15 1.00 4.68 6.06
CA VAL A 15 0.57 5.86 5.29
C VAL A 15 0.10 5.52 3.87
N THR A 16 0.63 4.44 3.27
CA THR A 16 0.22 4.00 1.93
C THR A 16 0.60 2.54 1.65
N MET A 17 0.26 2.05 0.47
CA MET A 17 0.60 0.73 -0.04
C MET A 17 1.45 0.84 -1.31
N LEU A 18 2.57 0.13 -1.37
CA LEU A 18 3.37 -0.02 -2.58
C LEU A 18 2.97 -1.31 -3.30
N TYR A 19 2.64 -1.23 -4.59
CA TYR A 19 2.49 -2.41 -5.43
C TYR A 19 3.75 -2.66 -6.25
N ILE A 20 4.18 -3.93 -6.34
CA ILE A 20 5.36 -4.28 -7.15
C ILE A 20 5.20 -3.83 -8.62
N LYS A 21 3.97 -3.87 -9.17
CA LYS A 21 3.70 -3.41 -10.53
C LYS A 21 4.01 -1.93 -10.76
N ASP A 22 3.97 -1.11 -9.70
CA ASP A 22 4.24 0.33 -9.76
C ASP A 22 5.75 0.59 -9.93
N LEU A 23 6.58 -0.39 -9.60
CA LEU A 23 8.03 -0.36 -9.81
C LEU A 23 8.43 -0.73 -11.25
N ALA A 24 7.50 -1.17 -12.10
CA ALA A 24 7.82 -1.65 -13.45
C ALA A 24 8.46 -0.58 -14.34
N PHE A 25 8.17 0.70 -14.09
CA PHE A 25 8.71 1.85 -14.82
C PHE A 25 9.74 2.64 -14.02
N VAL A 26 10.19 2.13 -12.88
CA VAL A 26 11.17 2.80 -12.03
C VAL A 26 12.56 2.33 -12.43
N ASP A 27 13.38 3.26 -12.88
CA ASP A 27 14.80 3.01 -13.10
C ASP A 27 15.55 3.06 -11.75
N PRO A 28 16.30 2.00 -11.38
CA PRO A 28 17.15 2.04 -10.19
C PRO A 28 18.24 3.12 -10.25
N ASP A 29 18.71 3.52 -11.44
CA ASP A 29 19.78 4.51 -11.60
C ASP A 29 19.30 5.94 -11.26
N ASP A 30 18.00 6.21 -11.42
CA ASP A 30 17.37 7.51 -11.09
C ASP A 30 17.28 7.76 -9.57
N ASN A 31 17.46 6.72 -8.75
CA ASN A 31 17.36 6.80 -7.28
C ASN A 31 16.07 7.51 -6.80
N THR A 32 14.95 7.26 -7.51
CA THR A 32 13.67 7.91 -7.25
C THR A 32 13.21 7.65 -5.81
N PRO A 33 12.95 8.69 -5.00
CA PRO A 33 12.45 8.50 -3.64
C PRO A 33 11.10 7.77 -3.63
N LEU A 34 10.96 6.79 -2.73
CA LEU A 34 9.71 6.05 -2.56
C LEU A 34 8.51 6.99 -2.29
N LYS A 35 8.73 8.08 -1.56
CA LYS A 35 7.70 9.09 -1.27
C LYS A 35 7.06 9.66 -2.54
N THR A 36 7.83 9.84 -3.61
CA THR A 36 7.33 10.34 -4.91
C THR A 36 6.39 9.33 -5.54
N LEU A 37 6.76 8.04 -5.54
CA LEU A 37 5.92 6.96 -6.06
C LEU A 37 4.63 6.83 -5.25
N CYS A 38 4.74 6.87 -3.93
CA CYS A 38 3.61 6.85 -3.02
C CYS A 38 2.62 8.01 -3.28
N GLN A 39 3.14 9.22 -3.50
CA GLN A 39 2.32 10.40 -3.82
C GLN A 39 1.73 10.37 -5.23
N PHE A 40 2.39 9.72 -6.19
CA PHE A 40 1.93 9.60 -7.56
C PHE A 40 0.80 8.57 -7.71
N TYR A 41 0.99 7.36 -7.18
CA TYR A 41 0.02 6.27 -7.32
C TYR A 41 -1.14 6.37 -6.32
N GLN A 42 -0.91 6.97 -5.15
CA GLN A 42 -1.91 7.16 -4.10
C GLN A 42 -2.75 5.89 -3.83
N ASN A 43 -2.09 4.73 -3.80
CA ASN A 43 -2.77 3.46 -3.67
C ASN A 43 -3.62 3.44 -2.38
N PRO A 44 -4.90 3.02 -2.46
CA PRO A 44 -5.79 3.02 -1.31
C PRO A 44 -5.31 2.03 -0.25
N CYS A 45 -5.34 2.47 1.01
CA CYS A 45 -5.18 1.60 2.16
C CYS A 45 -6.55 1.18 2.68
N TYR A 46 -6.78 -0.12 2.75
CA TYR A 46 -7.98 -0.68 3.34
C TYR A 46 -7.70 -0.99 4.80
N PHE A 47 -8.29 -0.20 5.69
CA PHE A 47 -8.23 -0.43 7.13
C PHE A 47 -9.49 -1.16 7.58
N VAL A 48 -9.31 -2.09 8.51
CA VAL A 48 -10.35 -2.94 9.08
C VAL A 48 -10.18 -2.97 10.59
N PHE A 49 -11.29 -2.99 11.31
CA PHE A 49 -11.30 -3.22 12.76
C PHE A 49 -11.19 -4.71 13.10
N GLU A 50 -10.61 -5.01 14.24
CA GLU A 50 -10.38 -6.40 14.69
C GLU A 50 -11.67 -7.21 14.92
N ASP A 51 -12.80 -6.54 15.12
CA ASP A 51 -14.11 -7.14 15.35
C ASP A 51 -14.90 -7.42 14.06
N VAL A 52 -14.38 -7.03 12.90
CA VAL A 52 -15.07 -7.27 11.63
C VAL A 52 -14.98 -8.75 11.25
N THR A 53 -16.14 -9.34 10.95
CA THR A 53 -16.26 -10.75 10.59
C THR A 53 -15.76 -11.02 9.17
N LEU A 54 -15.34 -12.28 8.94
CA LEU A 54 -14.74 -12.70 7.66
C LEU A 54 -15.71 -12.61 6.48
N ASP A 55 -17.02 -12.75 6.68
CA ASP A 55 -18.02 -12.63 5.62
C ASP A 55 -18.15 -11.19 5.10
N VAL A 56 -18.02 -10.21 5.99
CA VAL A 56 -17.99 -8.77 5.64
C VAL A 56 -16.69 -8.46 4.89
N MET A 57 -15.55 -8.91 5.41
CA MET A 57 -14.25 -8.74 4.75
C MET A 57 -14.21 -9.38 3.36
N PHE A 58 -14.79 -10.58 3.21
CA PHE A 58 -14.81 -11.26 1.91
C PHE A 58 -15.66 -10.52 0.88
N LYS A 59 -16.81 -9.95 1.28
CA LYS A 59 -17.62 -9.10 0.40
C LYS A 59 -16.84 -7.86 -0.03
N GLN A 60 -16.16 -7.19 0.91
CA GLN A 60 -15.36 -6.00 0.62
C GLN A 60 -14.17 -6.28 -0.30
N PHE A 61 -13.53 -7.45 -0.21
CA PHE A 61 -12.46 -7.84 -1.14
C PHE A 61 -12.95 -8.24 -2.54
N LYS A 62 -14.25 -8.53 -2.69
CA LYS A 62 -14.85 -8.95 -3.96
C LYS A 62 -15.31 -7.77 -4.81
N GLU A 63 -15.62 -6.64 -4.17
CA GLU A 63 -15.85 -5.34 -4.84
C GLU A 63 -14.54 -4.79 -5.43
#